data_AF-U2KR62-F1
#
_entry.id   AF-U2KR62-F1
#
_cell.length_a   1.000
_cell.length_b   1.000
_cell.length_c   1.000
_cell.angle_alpha   90.00
_cell.angle_beta   90.00
_cell.angle_gamma   90.00
#
_symmetry.space_group_name_H-M   'P 1'
#
loop_
_entity.id
_entity.type
_entity.pdbx_description
1 polymer ?
#
loop_
_entity_poly.entity_id
_entity_poly.type
_entity_poly.pdbx_seq_one_letter_code
_entity_poly.pdbx_strand_id
1 'polypeptide(L)'
;MFKVQSSSLKVQRIKNFKQPVCLVATLLSITLLGSSFRSGKTDVYEMPDSIQMAIDSINKHGIFASTYVLGPEHHRSEQYNYADWLRRHATPDQLAEIAKTNSNPTTRLWALRILLEKPNKQVFDVLKAAINDTTEVEQMSYCFYSKLPYNLKAFCLYYFDQENSQTEEMQEAIDSLAFFDYMKLYGFDSEILNHFNPKQKYYATAVEAADNGQVEILPLLIKYKNPNDLPRISKLLQADFEENKKLTYESRKILKEWDKPDFEEYAKSVYQAVIGKPDYFSVEDYFPLLWQYPAPWSYQLLDNVLSGKDRYSDIYQIREHLVKYSKAGPVPPIFQPLYDRYLQERKTVRSGRPQTDASLKALTTALDALNKETFYSEEEKVGSPNGYRLMQFDYADSLRYNATSDQLVEIAQTSPSRITRLWALKILTEERNDNIFNILKQAINDTTSVNNIFRFEGEVKIPFNHCVFSVYYHNVDEDQPTQQRAAIDSLMFFDYMQ
;
A
#
# COMPACT_ATOMS: atom_id res chain seq x y z
N MET A 1 3.49 -59.36 -12.08
CA MET A 1 3.97 -60.00 -13.32
C MET A 1 2.78 -60.09 -14.29
N PHE A 2 2.92 -59.49 -15.48
CA PHE A 2 2.04 -59.51 -16.68
C PHE A 2 0.60 -58.94 -16.66
N LYS A 3 0.54 -57.67 -17.10
CA LYS A 3 -0.35 -56.96 -18.06
C LYS A 3 -1.04 -57.86 -19.12
N VAL A 4 -2.28 -57.52 -19.55
CA VAL A 4 -2.61 -56.91 -20.88
C VAL A 4 -4.14 -56.93 -21.20
N GLN A 5 -4.66 -55.70 -21.37
CA GLN A 5 -5.59 -55.10 -22.35
C GLN A 5 -7.05 -55.54 -22.65
N SER A 6 -7.78 -54.44 -22.89
CA SER A 6 -9.16 -54.10 -23.21
C SER A 6 -9.71 -54.48 -24.60
N SER A 7 -11.04 -54.57 -24.70
CA SER A 7 -11.92 -53.96 -25.73
C SER A 7 -13.36 -54.51 -25.47
N SER A 8 -14.51 -53.89 -25.76
CA SER A 8 -14.94 -52.62 -26.36
C SER A 8 -16.41 -52.41 -25.95
N LEU A 9 -16.90 -51.15 -25.95
CA LEU A 9 -18.30 -50.78 -25.72
C LEU A 9 -19.25 -51.37 -26.78
N LYS A 10 -20.46 -51.78 -26.35
CA LYS A 10 -21.70 -51.59 -27.13
C LYS A 10 -22.89 -51.26 -26.22
N VAL A 11 -23.43 -50.06 -26.45
CA VAL A 11 -24.68 -49.51 -25.90
C VAL A 11 -25.88 -50.10 -26.63
N GLN A 12 -26.98 -50.39 -25.90
CA GLN A 12 -28.41 -50.27 -26.28
C GLN A 12 -29.28 -51.18 -25.39
N ARG A 13 -30.51 -50.87 -24.98
CA ARG A 13 -31.39 -49.68 -25.01
C ARG A 13 -32.57 -50.00 -24.07
N ILE A 14 -33.05 -48.99 -23.35
CA ILE A 14 -34.20 -49.03 -22.43
C ILE A 14 -35.54 -48.88 -23.20
N LYS A 15 -36.59 -49.54 -22.71
CA LYS A 15 -38.03 -49.30 -22.94
C LYS A 15 -38.71 -49.45 -21.56
N ASN A 16 -39.68 -48.67 -21.07
CA ASN A 16 -40.68 -47.79 -21.68
C ASN A 16 -41.16 -46.70 -20.71
N PHE A 17 -41.58 -45.58 -21.31
CA PHE A 17 -42.00 -44.29 -20.77
C PHE A 17 -43.46 -44.25 -20.29
N LYS A 18 -43.71 -43.56 -19.16
CA LYS A 18 -45.00 -42.90 -18.79
C LYS A 18 -44.75 -41.43 -18.40
N GLN A 19 -44.00 -40.68 -19.22
CA GLN A 19 -43.65 -39.28 -18.95
C GLN A 19 -43.95 -38.23 -20.05
N PRO A 20 -44.53 -38.51 -21.24
CA PRO A 20 -44.66 -37.44 -22.24
C PRO A 20 -45.87 -36.51 -22.00
N VAL A 21 -46.91 -36.92 -21.28
CA VAL A 21 -48.13 -36.08 -21.13
C VAL A 21 -47.93 -34.94 -20.13
N CYS A 22 -47.26 -35.18 -19.00
CA CYS A 22 -46.94 -34.12 -18.04
C CYS A 22 -45.92 -33.13 -18.60
N LEU A 23 -44.90 -33.59 -19.34
CA LEU A 23 -43.90 -32.69 -19.92
C LEU A 23 -44.49 -31.80 -21.03
N VAL A 24 -45.38 -32.32 -21.87
CA VAL A 24 -46.06 -31.53 -22.90
C VAL A 24 -47.06 -30.55 -22.27
N ALA A 25 -47.75 -30.93 -21.20
CA ALA A 25 -48.62 -30.01 -20.46
C ALA A 25 -47.82 -28.89 -19.78
N THR A 26 -46.69 -29.17 -19.15
CA THR A 26 -45.84 -28.14 -18.52
C THR A 26 -45.17 -27.22 -19.56
N LEU A 27 -44.73 -27.77 -20.71
CA LEU A 27 -44.19 -26.96 -21.81
C LEU A 27 -45.25 -26.11 -22.50
N LEU A 28 -46.51 -26.58 -22.62
CA LEU A 28 -47.63 -25.79 -23.13
C LEU A 28 -48.05 -24.69 -22.15
N SER A 29 -48.02 -24.93 -20.83
CA SER A 29 -48.24 -23.87 -19.83
C SER A 29 -47.17 -22.78 -19.89
N ILE A 30 -45.91 -23.14 -20.13
CA ILE A 30 -44.79 -22.19 -20.27
C ILE A 30 -44.86 -21.41 -21.58
N THR A 31 -45.39 -21.99 -22.66
CA THR A 31 -45.58 -21.28 -23.93
C THR A 31 -46.87 -20.45 -24.00
N LEU A 32 -47.94 -20.84 -23.31
CA LEU A 32 -49.19 -20.07 -23.25
C LEU A 32 -49.15 -18.90 -22.24
N LEU A 33 -48.30 -18.95 -21.22
CA LEU A 33 -47.98 -17.77 -20.38
C LEU A 33 -46.97 -16.82 -21.06
N GLY A 34 -46.29 -17.27 -22.12
CA GLY A 34 -45.35 -16.48 -22.92
C GLY A 34 -45.98 -15.72 -24.10
N SER A 35 -47.28 -15.89 -24.36
CA SER A 35 -47.99 -15.26 -25.48
C SER A 35 -49.07 -14.28 -25.01
N SER A 36 -48.69 -13.36 -24.15
CA SER A 36 -49.43 -12.11 -23.90
C SER A 36 -48.46 -10.94 -23.82
N PHE A 37 -47.57 -10.81 -24.81
CA PHE A 37 -46.98 -9.52 -25.13
C PHE A 37 -48.11 -8.61 -25.62
N ARG A 38 -48.77 -7.92 -24.68
CA ARG A 38 -49.43 -6.66 -24.99
C ARG A 38 -48.36 -5.76 -25.59
N SER A 39 -48.44 -5.57 -26.89
CA SER A 39 -47.88 -4.44 -27.63
C SER A 39 -48.54 -3.16 -27.12
N GLY A 40 -48.23 -2.77 -25.90
CA GLY A 40 -48.57 -1.50 -25.29
C GLY A 40 -47.31 -1.00 -24.61
N LYS A 41 -46.99 0.29 -24.76
CA LYS A 41 -45.98 0.93 -23.91
C LYS A 41 -46.32 0.58 -22.46
N THR A 42 -45.48 -0.19 -21.78
CA THR A 42 -45.60 -0.40 -20.34
C THR A 42 -45.57 0.96 -19.70
N ASP A 43 -46.64 1.30 -18.98
CA ASP A 43 -46.69 2.51 -18.19
C ASP A 43 -45.54 2.44 -17.18
N VAL A 44 -44.76 3.51 -17.07
CA VAL A 44 -43.65 3.58 -16.11
C VAL A 44 -44.17 3.43 -14.67
N TYR A 45 -45.46 3.72 -14.46
CA TYR A 45 -46.16 3.54 -13.19
C TYR A 45 -46.65 2.11 -12.91
N GLU A 46 -46.76 1.23 -13.92
CA GLU A 46 -47.10 -0.19 -13.71
C GLU A 46 -45.82 -1.03 -13.67
N MET A 47 -45.40 -1.41 -12.46
CA MET A 47 -44.28 -2.35 -12.26
C MET A 47 -44.75 -3.80 -12.50
N PRO A 48 -44.21 -4.52 -13.49
CA PRO A 48 -44.51 -5.92 -13.69
C PRO A 48 -44.19 -6.76 -12.44
N ASP A 49 -44.98 -7.81 -12.18
CA ASP A 49 -44.81 -8.71 -11.02
C ASP A 49 -43.36 -9.23 -10.85
N SER A 50 -42.68 -9.49 -11.98
CA SER A 50 -41.29 -9.95 -11.97
C SER A 50 -40.29 -8.91 -11.45
N ILE A 51 -40.55 -7.62 -11.67
CA ILE A 51 -39.76 -6.51 -11.13
C ILE A 51 -40.13 -6.31 -9.65
N GLN A 52 -41.43 -6.36 -9.33
CA GLN A 52 -41.90 -6.22 -7.95
C GLN A 52 -41.33 -7.30 -7.03
N MET A 53 -41.25 -8.55 -7.49
CA MET A 53 -40.62 -9.65 -6.76
C MET A 53 -39.16 -9.34 -6.40
N ALA A 54 -38.39 -8.77 -7.34
CA ALA A 54 -37.00 -8.41 -7.10
C ALA A 54 -36.89 -7.24 -6.12
N ILE A 55 -37.74 -6.22 -6.25
CA ILE A 55 -37.85 -5.10 -5.30
C ILE A 55 -38.14 -5.62 -3.88
N ASP A 56 -39.16 -6.46 -3.72
CA ASP A 56 -39.56 -6.99 -2.42
C ASP A 56 -38.47 -7.86 -1.80
N SER A 57 -37.70 -8.56 -2.63
CA SER A 57 -36.58 -9.39 -2.18
C SER A 57 -35.39 -8.54 -1.72
N ILE A 58 -35.06 -7.46 -2.43
CA ILE A 58 -34.02 -6.51 -2.00
C ILE A 58 -34.46 -5.78 -0.73
N ASN A 59 -35.74 -5.39 -0.63
CA ASN A 59 -36.29 -4.67 0.52
C ASN A 59 -36.18 -5.46 1.84
N LYS A 60 -36.10 -6.79 1.78
CA LYS A 60 -35.87 -7.63 2.97
C LYS A 60 -34.48 -7.45 3.56
N HIS A 61 -33.54 -6.91 2.78
CA HIS A 61 -32.21 -6.57 3.25
C HIS A 61 -32.18 -5.12 3.79
N GLY A 62 -31.83 -4.97 5.05
CA GLY A 62 -31.70 -3.65 5.71
C GLY A 62 -30.36 -2.95 5.48
N ILE A 63 -29.43 -3.57 4.76
CA ILE A 63 -28.05 -3.08 4.58
C ILE A 63 -27.70 -3.16 3.09
N PHE A 64 -27.14 -2.09 2.52
CA PHE A 64 -26.68 -2.07 1.14
C PHE A 64 -25.34 -2.79 0.98
N ALA A 65 -25.28 -3.81 0.10
CA ALA A 65 -24.04 -4.51 -0.21
C ALA A 65 -23.20 -3.71 -1.24
N SER A 66 -22.18 -2.99 -0.76
CA SER A 66 -21.33 -2.17 -1.62
C SER A 66 -20.32 -3.01 -2.42
N THR A 67 -19.98 -4.22 -1.98
CA THR A 67 -19.06 -5.13 -2.68
C THR A 67 -19.73 -6.46 -3.02
N TYR A 68 -19.26 -7.10 -4.10
CA TYR A 68 -19.80 -8.39 -4.58
C TYR A 68 -19.76 -9.49 -3.54
N VAL A 69 -18.73 -9.40 -2.71
CA VAL A 69 -18.33 -10.37 -1.72
C VAL A 69 -18.40 -9.71 -0.34
N LEU A 70 -19.03 -10.40 0.62
CA LEU A 70 -19.25 -9.92 1.99
C LEU A 70 -18.74 -10.91 3.03
N GLY A 71 -18.35 -10.36 4.17
CA GLY A 71 -17.97 -11.10 5.36
C GLY A 71 -16.58 -11.76 5.27
N PRO A 72 -16.07 -12.29 6.39
CA PRO A 72 -14.75 -12.93 6.45
C PRO A 72 -14.64 -14.15 5.53
N GLU A 73 -15.76 -14.85 5.30
CA GLU A 73 -15.83 -16.02 4.43
C GLU A 73 -16.05 -15.69 2.95
N HIS A 74 -16.11 -14.40 2.60
CA HIS A 74 -16.22 -13.96 1.21
C HIS A 74 -17.44 -14.54 0.47
N HIS A 75 -18.60 -14.57 1.14
CA HIS A 75 -19.86 -15.01 0.53
C HIS A 75 -20.43 -13.94 -0.41
N ARG A 76 -20.96 -14.38 -1.55
CA ARG A 76 -21.68 -13.49 -2.46
C ARG A 76 -22.99 -13.04 -1.81
N SER A 77 -23.26 -11.73 -1.80
CA SER A 77 -24.55 -11.22 -1.29
C SER A 77 -25.71 -11.65 -2.20
N GLU A 78 -26.79 -12.16 -1.59
CA GLU A 78 -28.01 -12.53 -2.31
C GLU A 78 -28.66 -11.33 -3.02
N GLN A 79 -28.41 -10.11 -2.56
CA GLN A 79 -28.85 -8.87 -3.21
C GLN A 79 -28.41 -8.84 -4.68
N TYR A 80 -27.23 -9.38 -5.01
CA TYR A 80 -26.75 -9.41 -6.39
C TYR A 80 -27.60 -10.30 -7.31
N ASN A 81 -28.27 -11.33 -6.80
CA ASN A 81 -29.13 -12.18 -7.62
C ASN A 81 -30.40 -11.41 -8.02
N TYR A 82 -30.97 -10.66 -7.09
CA TYR A 82 -32.15 -9.83 -7.35
C TYR A 82 -31.79 -8.56 -8.15
N ALA A 83 -30.62 -7.98 -7.91
CA ALA A 83 -30.11 -6.88 -8.74
C ALA A 83 -29.86 -7.35 -10.18
N ASP A 84 -29.33 -8.55 -10.40
CA ASP A 84 -29.17 -9.11 -11.74
C ASP A 84 -30.52 -9.42 -12.41
N TRP A 85 -31.53 -9.79 -11.62
CA TRP A 85 -32.90 -9.90 -12.10
C TRP A 85 -33.44 -8.55 -12.58
N LEU A 86 -33.31 -7.49 -11.75
CA LEU A 86 -33.68 -6.12 -12.14
C LEU A 86 -32.95 -5.68 -13.41
N ARG A 87 -31.65 -5.92 -13.51
CA ARG A 87 -30.82 -5.59 -14.69
C ARG A 87 -31.37 -6.19 -15.98
N ARG A 88 -31.90 -7.42 -15.94
CA ARG A 88 -32.40 -8.14 -17.13
C ARG A 88 -33.83 -7.78 -17.51
N HIS A 89 -34.63 -7.37 -16.54
CA HIS A 89 -36.08 -7.26 -16.71
C HIS A 89 -36.64 -5.83 -16.63
N ALA A 90 -35.93 -4.91 -15.98
CA ALA A 90 -36.34 -3.51 -15.87
C ALA A 90 -35.85 -2.68 -17.06
N THR A 91 -36.71 -1.81 -17.57
CA THR A 91 -36.30 -0.76 -18.51
C THR A 91 -35.54 0.34 -17.75
N PRO A 92 -34.74 1.16 -18.44
CA PRO A 92 -34.10 2.30 -17.78
C PRO A 92 -35.08 3.32 -17.18
N ASP A 93 -36.28 3.49 -17.75
CA ASP A 93 -37.34 4.33 -17.17
C ASP A 93 -37.84 3.75 -15.85
N GLN A 94 -38.05 2.43 -15.78
CA GLN A 94 -38.44 1.74 -14.55
C GLN A 94 -37.34 1.80 -13.49
N LEU A 95 -36.07 1.59 -13.87
CA LEU A 95 -34.94 1.72 -12.94
C LEU A 95 -34.83 3.13 -12.35
N ALA A 96 -34.97 4.17 -13.18
CA ALA A 96 -34.97 5.55 -12.71
C ALA A 96 -36.15 5.85 -11.79
N GLU A 97 -37.34 5.33 -12.11
CA GLU A 97 -38.51 5.48 -11.25
C GLU A 97 -38.30 4.80 -9.90
N ILE A 98 -37.85 3.54 -9.88
CA ILE A 98 -37.49 2.81 -8.65
C ILE A 98 -36.47 3.61 -7.84
N ALA A 99 -35.41 4.13 -8.48
CA ALA A 99 -34.35 4.88 -7.81
C ALA A 99 -34.82 6.21 -7.19
N LYS A 100 -35.88 6.84 -7.73
CA LYS A 100 -36.44 8.09 -7.21
C LYS A 100 -37.47 7.85 -6.10
N THR A 101 -38.35 6.85 -6.26
CA THR A 101 -39.62 6.82 -5.49
C THR A 101 -39.76 5.63 -4.55
N ASN A 102 -38.93 4.59 -4.64
CA ASN A 102 -39.06 3.43 -3.76
C ASN A 102 -38.81 3.81 -2.29
N SER A 103 -39.62 3.31 -1.35
CA SER A 103 -39.49 3.67 0.07
C SER A 103 -38.23 3.12 0.74
N ASN A 104 -37.57 2.12 0.15
CA ASN A 104 -36.37 1.51 0.72
C ASN A 104 -35.09 2.06 0.03
N PRO A 105 -34.17 2.66 0.81
CA PRO A 105 -32.95 3.25 0.25
C PRO A 105 -32.02 2.21 -0.41
N THR A 106 -31.94 0.98 0.10
CA THR A 106 -31.14 -0.10 -0.48
C THR A 106 -31.59 -0.43 -1.90
N THR A 107 -32.91 -0.55 -2.11
CA THR A 107 -33.48 -0.80 -3.45
C THR A 107 -33.24 0.37 -4.40
N ARG A 108 -33.36 1.61 -3.89
CA ARG A 108 -33.06 2.81 -4.69
C ARG A 108 -31.60 2.84 -5.14
N LEU A 109 -30.66 2.53 -4.25
CA LEU A 109 -29.23 2.47 -4.56
C LEU A 109 -28.91 1.36 -5.57
N TRP A 110 -29.54 0.18 -5.46
CA TRP A 110 -29.39 -0.88 -6.48
C TRP A 110 -29.91 -0.45 -7.85
N ALA A 111 -31.09 0.16 -7.90
CA ALA A 111 -31.65 0.65 -9.15
C ALA A 111 -30.77 1.73 -9.80
N LEU A 112 -30.24 2.67 -9.00
CA LEU A 112 -29.26 3.66 -9.47
C LEU A 112 -27.98 2.98 -9.99
N ARG A 113 -27.41 2.05 -9.23
CA ARG A 113 -26.18 1.32 -9.59
C ARG A 113 -26.30 0.63 -10.95
N ILE A 114 -27.42 -0.03 -11.19
CA ILE A 114 -27.71 -0.69 -12.47
C ILE A 114 -27.92 0.35 -13.58
N LEU A 115 -28.64 1.44 -13.30
CA LEU A 115 -28.87 2.51 -14.27
C LEU A 115 -27.57 3.16 -14.76
N LEU A 116 -26.56 3.23 -13.89
CA LEU A 116 -25.24 3.80 -14.16
C LEU A 116 -24.34 2.90 -15.05
N GLU A 117 -24.70 1.63 -15.29
CA GLU A 117 -23.91 0.70 -16.12
C GLU A 117 -23.81 1.13 -17.59
N LYS A 118 -24.68 2.04 -18.03
CA LYS A 118 -24.71 2.58 -19.40
C LYS A 118 -25.00 4.09 -19.38
N PRO A 119 -24.57 4.84 -20.42
CA PRO A 119 -24.93 6.25 -20.54
C PRO A 119 -26.45 6.41 -20.55
N ASN A 120 -27.00 7.24 -19.66
CA ASN A 120 -28.43 7.43 -19.54
C ASN A 120 -28.79 8.81 -18.99
N LYS A 121 -29.61 9.55 -19.73
CA LYS A 121 -30.05 10.91 -19.36
C LYS A 121 -30.82 10.99 -18.03
N GLN A 122 -31.46 9.90 -17.60
CA GLN A 122 -32.25 9.89 -16.36
C GLN A 122 -31.37 9.86 -15.11
N VAL A 123 -30.08 9.55 -15.22
CA VAL A 123 -29.13 9.59 -14.09
C VAL A 123 -29.14 10.97 -13.43
N PHE A 124 -29.17 12.05 -14.24
CA PHE A 124 -29.24 13.42 -13.72
C PHE A 124 -30.48 13.64 -12.85
N ASP A 125 -31.65 13.23 -13.33
CA ASP A 125 -32.91 13.40 -12.59
C ASP A 125 -32.93 12.56 -11.30
N VAL A 126 -32.35 11.36 -11.32
CA VAL A 126 -32.22 10.50 -10.13
C VAL A 126 -31.29 11.14 -9.09
N LEU A 127 -30.11 11.61 -9.49
CA LEU A 127 -29.18 12.28 -8.59
C LEU A 127 -29.76 13.60 -8.05
N LYS A 128 -30.48 14.35 -8.89
CA LYS A 128 -31.17 15.57 -8.48
C LYS A 128 -32.24 15.30 -7.43
N ALA A 129 -33.00 14.22 -7.57
CA ALA A 129 -33.97 13.79 -6.56
C ALA A 129 -33.30 13.35 -5.25
N ALA A 130 -32.04 12.88 -5.31
CA ALA A 130 -31.30 12.42 -4.14
C ALA A 130 -30.75 13.56 -3.27
N ILE A 131 -30.54 14.78 -3.80
CA ILE A 131 -29.79 15.87 -3.12
C ILE A 131 -30.22 16.09 -1.66
N ASN A 132 -31.53 16.20 -1.43
CA ASN A 132 -32.08 16.52 -0.11
C ASN A 132 -32.38 15.30 0.76
N ASP A 133 -32.08 14.09 0.26
CA ASP A 133 -32.34 12.85 0.97
C ASP A 133 -31.18 12.51 1.91
N THR A 134 -31.33 12.94 3.16
CA THR A 134 -30.35 12.69 4.22
C THR A 134 -30.64 11.43 5.02
N THR A 135 -31.54 10.56 4.53
CA THR A 135 -31.87 9.29 5.20
C THR A 135 -30.60 8.48 5.43
N GLU A 136 -30.37 8.03 6.66
CA GLU A 136 -29.22 7.20 6.99
C GLU A 136 -29.31 5.85 6.25
N VAL A 137 -28.23 5.50 5.54
CA VAL A 137 -28.08 4.21 4.87
C VAL A 137 -26.94 3.45 5.51
N GLU A 138 -27.25 2.23 5.96
CA GLU A 138 -26.23 1.28 6.38
C GLU A 138 -25.70 0.53 5.15
N GLN A 139 -24.38 0.43 5.04
CA GLN A 139 -23.71 -0.31 3.98
C GLN A 139 -22.66 -1.26 4.53
N MET A 140 -22.39 -2.32 3.77
CA MET A 140 -21.32 -3.27 4.02
C MET A 140 -20.38 -3.34 2.82
N SER A 141 -19.08 -3.18 3.08
CA SER A 141 -17.99 -3.36 2.11
C SER A 141 -17.01 -4.37 2.70
N TYR A 142 -16.88 -5.54 2.07
CA TYR A 142 -16.16 -6.68 2.61
C TYR A 142 -16.65 -7.04 4.03
N CYS A 143 -15.85 -6.79 5.06
CA CYS A 143 -16.20 -6.98 6.48
C CYS A 143 -16.46 -5.66 7.23
N PHE A 144 -16.45 -4.52 6.54
CA PHE A 144 -16.61 -3.19 7.12
C PHE A 144 -18.04 -2.68 6.98
N TYR A 145 -18.63 -2.30 8.11
CA TYR A 145 -19.94 -1.66 8.18
C TYR A 145 -19.75 -0.16 8.35
N SER A 146 -20.55 0.62 7.62
CA SER A 146 -20.57 2.08 7.76
C SER A 146 -21.98 2.60 7.52
N LYS A 147 -22.23 3.79 8.04
CA LYS A 147 -23.48 4.52 7.88
C LYS A 147 -23.17 5.87 7.27
N LEU A 148 -23.93 6.24 6.26
CA LEU A 148 -23.83 7.55 5.64
C LEU A 148 -25.20 8.02 5.11
N PRO A 149 -25.40 9.33 4.94
CA PRO A 149 -26.59 9.86 4.27
C PRO A 149 -26.78 9.28 2.86
N TYR A 150 -28.03 9.04 2.46
CA TYR A 150 -28.39 8.50 1.14
C TYR A 150 -27.83 9.37 0.00
N ASN A 151 -27.96 10.69 0.11
CA ASN A 151 -27.46 11.64 -0.88
C ASN A 151 -25.95 11.45 -1.16
N LEU A 152 -25.12 11.38 -0.11
CA LEU A 152 -23.69 11.09 -0.21
C LEU A 152 -23.47 9.75 -0.91
N LYS A 153 -24.18 8.69 -0.48
CA LYS A 153 -24.01 7.36 -1.07
C LYS A 153 -24.36 7.32 -2.56
N ALA A 154 -25.41 8.03 -2.97
CA ALA A 154 -25.81 8.12 -4.37
C ALA A 154 -24.73 8.79 -5.23
N PHE A 155 -24.13 9.89 -4.76
CA PHE A 155 -23.00 10.52 -5.44
C PHE A 155 -21.74 9.63 -5.42
N CYS A 156 -21.44 8.94 -4.31
CA CYS A 156 -20.34 7.97 -4.26
C CYS A 156 -20.54 6.84 -5.29
N LEU A 157 -21.77 6.36 -5.49
CA LEU A 157 -22.06 5.37 -6.53
C LEU A 157 -21.78 5.91 -7.93
N TYR A 158 -22.08 7.19 -8.17
CA TYR A 158 -21.79 7.83 -9.45
C TYR A 158 -20.29 7.97 -9.72
N TYR A 159 -19.51 8.43 -8.73
CA TYR A 159 -18.10 8.77 -8.94
C TYR A 159 -17.13 7.60 -8.80
N PHE A 160 -17.42 6.59 -7.96
CA PHE A 160 -16.42 5.58 -7.57
C PHE A 160 -16.78 4.14 -7.95
N ASP A 161 -18.06 3.85 -8.19
CA ASP A 161 -18.50 2.46 -8.23
C ASP A 161 -18.18 1.75 -9.55
N GLN A 162 -18.21 2.50 -10.65
CA GLN A 162 -17.89 2.00 -11.98
C GLN A 162 -17.29 3.10 -12.86
N GLU A 163 -16.61 2.67 -13.93
CA GLU A 163 -16.08 3.60 -14.92
C GLU A 163 -17.24 4.38 -15.55
N ASN A 164 -17.19 5.70 -15.39
CA ASN A 164 -18.27 6.56 -15.80
C ASN A 164 -18.34 6.63 -17.34
N SER A 165 -19.49 6.22 -17.88
CA SER A 165 -19.73 6.17 -19.33
C SER A 165 -20.57 7.35 -19.85
N GLN A 166 -20.93 8.33 -19.01
CA GLN A 166 -21.75 9.47 -19.42
C GLN A 166 -21.04 10.34 -20.47
N THR A 167 -21.83 11.06 -21.28
CA THR A 167 -21.29 12.06 -22.22
C THR A 167 -20.66 13.23 -21.45
N GLU A 168 -19.73 13.95 -22.09
CA GLU A 168 -19.08 15.13 -21.47
C GLU A 168 -20.09 16.19 -21.00
N GLU A 169 -21.17 16.42 -21.75
CA GLU A 169 -22.25 17.34 -21.39
C GLU A 169 -23.00 16.88 -20.13
N MET A 170 -23.32 15.58 -20.04
CA MET A 170 -24.00 15.00 -18.89
C MET A 170 -23.10 15.01 -17.66
N GLN A 171 -21.81 14.66 -17.83
CA GLN A 171 -20.81 14.77 -16.78
C GLN A 171 -20.74 16.20 -16.23
N GLU A 172 -20.71 17.19 -17.13
CA GLU A 172 -20.67 18.60 -16.72
C GLU A 172 -21.91 19.02 -15.92
N ALA A 173 -23.09 18.58 -16.34
CA ALA A 173 -24.35 18.85 -15.64
C ALA A 173 -24.35 18.22 -14.24
N ILE A 174 -23.91 16.96 -14.13
CA ILE A 174 -23.84 16.23 -12.85
C ILE A 174 -22.77 16.82 -11.93
N ASP A 175 -21.59 17.20 -12.45
CA ASP A 175 -20.56 17.89 -11.65
C ASP A 175 -21.08 19.22 -11.10
N SER A 176 -21.88 19.95 -11.90
CA SER A 176 -22.46 21.22 -11.44
C SER A 176 -23.51 20.99 -10.35
N LEU A 177 -24.33 19.96 -10.51
CA LEU A 177 -25.31 19.52 -9.52
C LEU A 177 -24.62 19.12 -8.21
N ALA A 178 -23.58 18.29 -8.29
CA ALA A 178 -22.81 17.83 -7.15
C ALA A 178 -22.14 19.02 -6.43
N PHE A 179 -21.57 19.97 -7.17
CA PHE A 179 -20.80 21.07 -6.59
C PHE A 179 -21.67 22.19 -6.01
N PHE A 180 -22.65 22.69 -6.78
CA PHE A 180 -23.43 23.86 -6.38
C PHE A 180 -24.69 23.52 -5.58
N ASP A 181 -25.35 22.41 -5.90
CA ASP A 181 -26.62 22.06 -5.27
C ASP A 181 -26.42 21.09 -4.09
N TYR A 182 -25.43 20.20 -4.14
CA TYR A 182 -25.16 19.24 -3.07
C TYR A 182 -24.05 19.68 -2.11
N MET A 183 -22.78 19.69 -2.55
CA MET A 183 -21.63 19.92 -1.68
C MET A 183 -21.62 21.31 -1.03
N LYS A 184 -22.09 22.34 -1.73
CA LYS A 184 -22.24 23.68 -1.15
C LYS A 184 -23.22 23.72 0.05
N LEU A 185 -24.22 22.84 0.07
CA LEU A 185 -25.21 22.75 1.15
C LEU A 185 -24.77 21.81 2.28
N TYR A 186 -24.17 20.68 1.95
CA TYR A 186 -23.90 19.59 2.90
C TYR A 186 -22.43 19.44 3.31
N GLY A 187 -21.53 20.22 2.71
CA GLY A 187 -20.08 20.10 2.87
C GLY A 187 -19.42 19.54 1.61
N PHE A 188 -18.20 19.98 1.33
CA PHE A 188 -17.41 19.45 0.23
C PHE A 188 -16.86 18.07 0.56
N ASP A 189 -16.77 17.23 -0.46
CA ASP A 189 -16.21 15.88 -0.35
C ASP A 189 -14.95 15.79 -1.22
N SER A 190 -13.81 15.54 -0.58
CA SER A 190 -12.50 15.52 -1.23
C SER A 190 -12.37 14.37 -2.24
N GLU A 191 -12.98 13.22 -1.96
CA GLU A 191 -12.98 12.08 -2.88
C GLU A 191 -13.78 12.42 -4.14
N ILE A 192 -14.93 13.08 -4.03
CA ILE A 192 -15.72 13.48 -5.21
C ILE A 192 -14.97 14.53 -6.03
N LEU A 193 -14.39 15.54 -5.37
CA LEU A 193 -13.65 16.62 -6.04
C LEU A 193 -12.38 16.13 -6.75
N ASN A 194 -11.83 14.98 -6.35
CA ASN A 194 -10.76 14.31 -7.07
C ASN A 194 -11.16 13.92 -8.52
N HIS A 195 -12.44 13.76 -8.83
CA HIS A 195 -12.92 13.44 -10.18
C HIS A 195 -13.23 14.69 -11.04
N PHE A 196 -13.23 15.88 -10.45
CA PHE A 196 -13.59 17.10 -11.17
C PHE A 196 -12.49 17.58 -12.09
N ASN A 197 -12.88 18.04 -13.29
CA ASN A 197 -12.01 18.87 -14.12
C ASN A 197 -12.10 20.34 -13.68
N PRO A 198 -10.97 21.09 -13.62
CA PRO A 198 -11.00 22.51 -13.26
C PRO A 198 -11.74 23.30 -14.33
N LYS A 199 -12.85 23.96 -13.96
CA LYS A 199 -13.65 24.82 -14.85
C LYS A 199 -13.85 26.19 -14.23
N GLN A 200 -13.84 27.25 -15.04
CA GLN A 200 -13.92 28.63 -14.52
C GLN A 200 -15.13 28.87 -13.60
N LYS A 201 -16.26 28.21 -13.89
CA LYS A 201 -17.49 28.34 -13.09
C LYS A 201 -17.33 27.93 -11.62
N TYR A 202 -16.49 26.94 -11.31
CA TYR A 202 -16.30 26.47 -9.93
C TYR A 202 -15.31 27.34 -9.13
N TYR A 203 -14.46 28.11 -9.84
CA TYR A 203 -13.28 28.72 -9.24
C TYR A 203 -13.59 29.70 -8.11
N ALA A 204 -14.56 30.61 -8.32
CA ALA A 204 -14.91 31.62 -7.32
C ALA A 204 -15.41 30.98 -6.01
N THR A 205 -16.24 29.94 -6.11
CA THR A 205 -16.74 29.21 -4.93
C THR A 205 -15.66 28.34 -4.30
N ALA A 206 -14.75 27.76 -5.08
CA ALA A 206 -13.62 27.02 -4.54
C ALA A 206 -12.66 27.93 -3.74
N VAL A 207 -12.41 29.15 -4.24
CA VAL A 207 -11.62 30.17 -3.53
C VAL A 207 -12.33 30.61 -2.24
N GLU A 208 -13.64 30.87 -2.30
CA GLU A 208 -14.44 31.21 -1.11
C GLU A 208 -14.38 30.10 -0.05
N ALA A 209 -14.56 28.83 -0.44
CA ALA A 209 -14.46 27.68 0.46
C ALA A 209 -13.06 27.56 1.08
N ALA A 210 -12.01 27.77 0.28
CA ALA A 210 -10.64 27.76 0.75
C ALA A 210 -10.34 28.90 1.75
N ASP A 211 -10.82 30.11 1.47
CA ASP A 211 -10.69 31.26 2.38
C ASP A 211 -11.41 31.03 3.71
N ASN A 212 -12.52 30.28 3.68
CA ASN A 212 -13.26 29.81 4.86
C ASN A 212 -12.63 28.62 5.58
N GLY A 213 -11.49 28.09 5.09
CA GLY A 213 -10.74 27.02 5.76
C GLY A 213 -11.25 25.60 5.49
N GLN A 214 -12.07 25.39 4.45
CA GLN A 214 -12.60 24.06 4.11
C GLN A 214 -11.54 23.25 3.36
N VAL A 215 -10.90 22.31 4.06
CA VAL A 215 -9.77 21.51 3.56
C VAL A 215 -10.16 20.64 2.37
N GLU A 216 -11.41 20.18 2.33
CA GLU A 216 -11.92 19.25 1.32
C GLU A 216 -11.91 19.83 -0.10
N ILE A 217 -11.78 21.17 -0.25
CA ILE A 217 -11.70 21.82 -1.57
C ILE A 217 -10.34 21.65 -2.25
N LEU A 218 -9.31 21.25 -1.50
CA LEU A 218 -7.92 21.16 -1.99
C LEU A 218 -7.77 20.38 -3.30
N PRO A 219 -8.39 19.18 -3.50
CA PRO A 219 -8.26 18.42 -4.73
C PRO A 219 -8.78 19.12 -5.98
N LEU A 220 -9.74 20.05 -5.84
CA LEU A 220 -10.20 20.86 -6.97
C LEU A 220 -9.32 22.09 -7.16
N LEU A 221 -9.00 22.80 -6.08
CA LEU A 221 -8.24 24.05 -6.15
C LEU A 221 -6.86 23.85 -6.78
N ILE A 222 -6.20 22.74 -6.44
CA ILE A 222 -4.86 22.44 -6.94
C ILE A 222 -4.82 22.26 -8.47
N LYS A 223 -5.88 21.73 -9.07
CA LYS A 223 -5.95 21.46 -10.52
C LYS A 223 -5.94 22.73 -11.37
N TYR A 224 -6.28 23.89 -10.81
CA TYR A 224 -6.17 25.17 -11.51
C TYR A 224 -4.73 25.61 -11.75
N LYS A 225 -3.75 25.09 -10.98
CA LYS A 225 -2.34 25.46 -11.06
C LYS A 225 -2.11 26.99 -11.04
N ASN A 226 -2.95 27.72 -10.30
CA ASN A 226 -2.86 29.18 -10.21
C ASN A 226 -1.89 29.58 -9.07
N PRO A 227 -0.76 30.24 -9.36
CA PRO A 227 0.20 30.63 -8.34
C PRO A 227 -0.37 31.52 -7.23
N ASN A 228 -1.43 32.28 -7.51
CA ASN A 228 -2.07 33.15 -6.52
C ASN A 228 -2.81 32.36 -5.41
N ASP A 229 -3.05 31.07 -5.62
CA ASP A 229 -3.69 30.19 -4.64
C ASP A 229 -2.70 29.48 -3.71
N LEU A 230 -1.39 29.62 -3.95
CA LEU A 230 -0.34 29.03 -3.11
C LEU A 230 -0.50 29.35 -1.61
N PRO A 231 -0.78 30.60 -1.19
CA PRO A 231 -0.97 30.89 0.23
C PRO A 231 -2.19 30.19 0.82
N ARG A 232 -3.27 30.04 0.03
CA ARG A 232 -4.50 29.34 0.46
C ARG A 232 -4.24 27.85 0.62
N ILE A 233 -3.65 27.24 -0.40
CA ILE A 233 -3.34 25.80 -0.42
C ILE A 233 -2.39 25.48 0.74
N SER A 234 -1.35 26.27 0.96
CA SER A 234 -0.41 26.10 2.07
C SER A 234 -1.11 26.15 3.44
N LYS A 235 -2.01 27.13 3.63
CA LYS A 235 -2.82 27.25 4.86
C LYS A 235 -3.72 26.04 5.08
N LEU A 236 -4.40 25.55 4.05
CA LEU A 236 -5.28 24.39 4.14
C LEU A 236 -4.51 23.09 4.40
N LEU A 237 -3.38 22.88 3.72
CA LEU A 237 -2.48 21.74 3.98
C LEU A 237 -1.99 21.73 5.43
N GLN A 238 -1.63 22.90 5.96
CA GLN A 238 -1.24 23.05 7.36
C GLN A 238 -2.41 22.72 8.31
N ALA A 239 -3.63 23.17 8.00
CA ALA A 239 -4.82 22.84 8.79
C ALA A 239 -5.13 21.32 8.80
N ASP A 240 -5.08 20.68 7.63
CA ASP A 240 -5.24 19.21 7.50
C ASP A 240 -4.22 18.46 8.36
N PHE A 241 -2.96 18.90 8.33
CA PHE A 241 -1.90 18.31 9.12
C PHE A 241 -2.08 18.55 10.63
N GLU A 242 -2.52 19.75 11.02
CA GLU A 242 -2.79 20.08 12.41
C GLU A 242 -3.95 19.29 12.99
N GLU A 243 -4.96 18.95 12.20
CA GLU A 243 -6.07 18.09 12.62
C GLU A 243 -5.63 16.62 12.71
N ASN A 244 -5.04 16.10 11.63
CA ASN A 244 -4.73 14.67 11.51
C ASN A 244 -3.45 14.25 12.24
N LYS A 245 -2.57 15.20 12.58
CA LYS A 245 -1.24 14.99 13.19
C LYS A 245 -0.30 14.10 12.37
N LYS A 246 -0.62 13.84 11.10
CA LYS A 246 0.15 13.03 10.17
C LYS A 246 -0.10 13.48 8.74
N LEU A 247 0.79 13.10 7.83
CA LEU A 247 0.62 13.34 6.41
C LEU A 247 -0.50 12.43 5.85
N THR A 248 -1.64 13.01 5.49
CA THR A 248 -2.80 12.27 4.95
C THR A 248 -2.55 11.80 3.51
N TYR A 249 -3.30 10.79 3.04
CA TYR A 249 -3.19 10.30 1.66
C TYR A 249 -3.52 11.42 0.66
N GLU A 250 -4.58 12.19 0.92
CA GLU A 250 -4.99 13.32 0.09
C GLU A 250 -3.90 14.40 0.02
N SER A 251 -3.35 14.83 1.16
CA SER A 251 -2.24 15.78 1.18
C SER A 251 -1.05 15.30 0.34
N ARG A 252 -0.71 14.00 0.35
CA ARG A 252 0.36 13.46 -0.52
C ARG A 252 0.01 13.54 -2.00
N LYS A 253 -1.23 13.23 -2.36
CA LYS A 253 -1.70 13.29 -3.74
C LYS A 253 -1.65 14.72 -4.26
N ILE A 254 -2.12 15.67 -3.46
CA ILE A 254 -2.05 17.11 -3.72
C ILE A 254 -0.60 17.53 -3.99
N LEU A 255 0.35 17.21 -3.10
CA LEU A 255 1.76 17.56 -3.30
C LEU A 255 2.36 17.00 -4.60
N LYS A 256 1.92 15.81 -5.04
CA LYS A 256 2.38 15.20 -6.29
C LYS A 256 1.80 15.88 -7.53
N GLU A 257 0.55 16.35 -7.51
CA GLU A 257 -0.14 16.91 -8.69
C GLU A 257 0.37 18.30 -9.12
N TRP A 258 0.96 19.09 -8.23
CA TRP A 258 1.39 20.46 -8.53
C TRP A 258 2.67 20.53 -9.40
N ASP A 259 3.53 19.51 -9.39
CA ASP A 259 4.82 19.45 -10.09
C ASP A 259 5.78 20.63 -9.80
N LYS A 260 6.50 20.53 -8.66
CA LYS A 260 7.35 21.55 -7.99
C LYS A 260 6.55 22.51 -7.10
N PRO A 261 6.15 22.05 -5.91
CA PRO A 261 5.30 22.86 -5.06
C PRO A 261 6.12 23.91 -4.30
N ASP A 262 5.68 25.16 -4.25
CA ASP A 262 6.22 26.17 -3.31
C ASP A 262 5.61 25.98 -1.91
N PHE A 263 5.65 24.75 -1.37
CA PHE A 263 5.14 24.37 -0.05
C PHE A 263 6.28 24.03 0.93
N GLU A 264 7.44 24.68 0.78
CA GLU A 264 8.62 24.37 1.61
C GLU A 264 8.33 24.51 3.12
N GLU A 265 7.59 25.54 3.53
CA GLU A 265 7.23 25.74 4.94
C GLU A 265 6.31 24.63 5.47
N TYR A 266 5.35 24.18 4.67
CA TYR A 266 4.52 23.03 5.02
C TYR A 266 5.36 21.76 5.12
N ALA A 267 6.25 21.52 4.16
CA ALA A 267 7.17 20.38 4.21
C ALA A 267 8.04 20.42 5.48
N LYS A 268 8.62 21.58 5.83
CA LYS A 268 9.34 21.78 7.08
C LYS A 268 8.49 21.40 8.30
N SER A 269 7.25 21.88 8.37
CA SER A 269 6.31 21.58 9.48
C SER A 269 6.03 20.09 9.61
N VAL A 270 5.71 19.42 8.49
CA VAL A 270 5.46 17.97 8.45
C VAL A 270 6.68 17.21 8.98
N TYR A 271 7.89 17.59 8.57
CA TYR A 271 9.12 16.94 9.01
C TYR A 271 9.47 17.21 10.47
N GLN A 272 9.40 18.47 10.92
CA GLN A 272 9.65 18.83 12.31
C GLN A 272 8.75 18.04 13.28
N ALA A 273 7.53 17.73 12.85
CA ALA A 273 6.58 16.99 13.67
C ALA A 273 6.87 15.49 13.78
N VAL A 274 7.58 14.88 12.83
CA VAL A 274 7.84 13.42 12.78
C VAL A 274 9.26 13.01 13.17
N ILE A 275 10.21 13.94 13.18
CA ILE A 275 11.59 13.66 13.65
C ILE A 275 11.52 13.10 15.07
N GLY A 276 12.19 11.97 15.28
CA GLY A 276 12.25 11.33 16.60
C GLY A 276 10.99 10.55 16.99
N LYS A 277 10.01 10.37 16.08
CA LYS A 277 8.75 9.69 16.34
C LYS A 277 8.55 8.49 15.40
N PRO A 278 8.91 7.26 15.81
CA PRO A 278 8.91 6.08 14.94
C PRO A 278 7.50 5.69 14.46
N ASP A 279 6.47 5.87 15.29
CA ASP A 279 5.09 5.46 14.96
C ASP A 279 4.43 6.31 13.86
N TYR A 280 5.03 7.46 13.52
CA TYR A 280 4.46 8.43 12.58
C TYR A 280 5.28 8.60 11.30
N PHE A 281 6.44 7.94 11.19
CA PHE A 281 7.37 8.12 10.07
C PHE A 281 7.36 6.90 9.14
N SER A 282 6.82 7.09 7.93
CA SER A 282 6.91 6.13 6.82
C SER A 282 7.91 6.65 5.79
N VAL A 283 9.06 5.99 5.63
CA VAL A 283 10.08 6.44 4.65
C VAL A 283 9.48 6.58 3.25
N GLU A 284 8.58 5.65 2.87
CA GLU A 284 7.88 5.67 1.59
C GLU A 284 7.02 6.92 1.38
N ASP A 285 6.32 7.37 2.43
CA ASP A 285 5.41 8.51 2.35
C ASP A 285 6.15 9.85 2.45
N TYR A 286 7.21 9.89 3.27
CA TYR A 286 7.90 11.13 3.61
C TYR A 286 9.02 11.39 2.61
N PHE A 287 9.95 10.47 2.37
CA PHE A 287 11.16 10.69 1.55
C PHE A 287 10.92 11.44 0.22
N PRO A 288 9.86 11.16 -0.57
CA PRO A 288 9.57 11.92 -1.78
C PRO A 288 9.49 13.43 -1.55
N LEU A 289 8.95 13.85 -0.40
CA LEU A 289 8.85 15.25 0.00
C LEU A 289 10.23 15.86 0.35
N LEU A 290 11.11 15.15 1.07
CA LEU A 290 12.50 15.61 1.33
C LEU A 290 13.27 15.80 0.03
N TRP A 291 13.13 14.84 -0.87
CA TRP A 291 13.84 14.86 -2.15
C TRP A 291 13.40 16.05 -3.02
N GLN A 292 12.12 16.44 -2.95
CA GLN A 292 11.59 17.58 -3.68
C GLN A 292 12.04 18.94 -3.15
N TYR A 293 12.41 19.04 -1.87
CA TYR A 293 12.86 20.29 -1.22
C TYR A 293 14.33 20.26 -0.80
N PRO A 294 15.28 20.28 -1.75
CA PRO A 294 16.71 20.25 -1.44
C PRO A 294 17.18 21.55 -0.80
N ALA A 295 17.11 21.61 0.54
CA ALA A 295 17.45 22.76 1.36
C ALA A 295 18.28 22.36 2.61
N PRO A 296 18.99 23.29 3.28
CA PRO A 296 19.85 22.95 4.42
C PRO A 296 19.17 22.14 5.54
N TRP A 297 17.90 22.42 5.82
CA TRP A 297 17.13 21.65 6.80
C TRP A 297 16.92 20.21 6.33
N SER A 298 16.50 19.98 5.09
CA SER A 298 16.28 18.63 4.53
C SER A 298 17.58 17.82 4.49
N TYR A 299 18.72 18.48 4.19
CA TYR A 299 20.04 17.86 4.25
C TYR A 299 20.37 17.42 5.67
N GLN A 300 20.16 18.28 6.66
CA GLN A 300 20.42 17.96 8.06
C GLN A 300 19.56 16.79 8.53
N LEU A 301 18.31 16.69 8.08
CA LEU A 301 17.45 15.55 8.39
C LEU A 301 17.97 14.26 7.77
N LEU A 302 18.26 14.26 6.48
CA LEU A 302 18.83 13.09 5.81
C LEU A 302 20.19 12.71 6.39
N ASP A 303 21.08 13.66 6.70
CA ASP A 303 22.36 13.37 7.36
C ASP A 303 22.13 12.82 8.76
N ASN A 304 21.18 13.34 9.55
CA ASN A 304 20.90 12.81 10.88
C ASN A 304 20.40 11.36 10.81
N VAL A 305 19.54 11.02 9.84
CA VAL A 305 19.11 9.64 9.63
C VAL A 305 20.26 8.77 9.14
N LEU A 306 20.95 9.17 8.07
CA LEU A 306 22.03 8.38 7.45
C LEU A 306 23.27 8.23 8.35
N SER A 307 23.56 9.21 9.20
CA SER A 307 24.63 9.17 10.20
C SER A 307 24.23 8.45 11.48
N GLY A 308 23.00 7.93 11.57
CA GLY A 308 22.55 7.23 12.76
C GLY A 308 22.35 8.13 13.98
N LYS A 309 22.21 9.44 13.82
CA LYS A 309 21.85 10.35 14.93
C LYS A 309 20.35 10.31 15.22
N ASP A 310 19.52 10.17 14.18
CA ASP A 310 18.10 9.89 14.34
C ASP A 310 17.90 8.39 14.54
N ARG A 311 17.63 8.01 15.78
CA ARG A 311 17.53 6.62 16.20
C ARG A 311 16.27 5.93 15.72
N TYR A 312 15.31 6.62 15.14
CA TYR A 312 13.95 6.12 14.90
C TYR A 312 13.66 5.84 13.43
N SER A 313 14.53 6.27 12.53
CA SER A 313 14.33 6.18 11.08
C SER A 313 15.03 4.94 10.48
N ASP A 314 14.39 4.28 9.52
CA ASP A 314 14.95 3.11 8.81
C ASP A 314 16.01 3.56 7.79
N ILE A 315 17.30 3.48 8.19
CA ILE A 315 18.45 3.87 7.37
C ILE A 315 18.48 3.09 6.05
N TYR A 316 18.14 1.80 6.09
CA TYR A 316 18.16 0.93 4.91
C TYR A 316 17.13 1.41 3.88
N GLN A 317 15.90 1.69 4.32
CA GLN A 317 14.88 2.22 3.42
C GLN A 317 15.26 3.59 2.85
N ILE A 318 15.88 4.47 3.63
CA ILE A 318 16.35 5.77 3.14
C ILE A 318 17.46 5.60 2.09
N ARG A 319 18.40 4.67 2.31
CA ARG A 319 19.44 4.32 1.33
C ARG A 319 18.83 3.79 0.03
N GLU A 320 17.89 2.86 0.10
CA GLU A 320 17.17 2.34 -1.08
C GLU A 320 16.46 3.45 -1.84
N HIS A 321 15.78 4.37 -1.14
CA HIS A 321 15.10 5.49 -1.76
C HIS A 321 16.09 6.45 -2.42
N LEU A 322 17.20 6.81 -1.78
CA LEU A 322 18.24 7.64 -2.40
C LEU A 322 18.79 7.00 -3.69
N VAL A 323 19.02 5.68 -3.71
CA VAL A 323 19.46 4.95 -4.92
C VAL A 323 18.37 4.93 -5.99
N LYS A 324 17.11 4.69 -5.61
CA LYS A 324 15.97 4.69 -6.52
C LYS A 324 15.83 6.04 -7.21
N TYR A 325 15.92 7.13 -6.45
CA TYR A 325 15.76 8.49 -6.97
C TYR A 325 16.99 8.98 -7.74
N SER A 326 18.22 8.57 -7.38
CA SER A 326 19.42 8.89 -8.16
C SER A 326 19.45 8.21 -9.52
N LYS A 327 18.80 7.03 -9.66
CA LYS A 327 18.61 6.37 -10.96
C LYS A 327 17.55 7.06 -11.82
N ALA A 328 16.59 7.74 -11.21
CA ALA A 328 15.50 8.43 -11.90
C ALA A 328 15.87 9.84 -12.40
N GLY A 329 16.92 10.45 -11.85
CA GLY A 329 17.39 11.78 -12.23
C GLY A 329 18.64 12.21 -11.47
N PRO A 330 19.23 13.38 -11.77
CA PRO A 330 20.41 13.85 -11.06
C PRO A 330 20.10 14.04 -9.57
N VAL A 331 21.04 13.60 -8.72
CA VAL A 331 20.99 13.88 -7.28
C VAL A 331 21.04 15.40 -7.09
N PRO A 332 20.13 16.01 -6.30
CA PRO A 332 20.20 17.43 -6.00
C PRO A 332 21.58 17.80 -5.44
N PRO A 333 22.21 18.91 -5.87
CA PRO A 333 23.59 19.23 -5.48
C PRO A 333 23.83 19.26 -3.97
N ILE A 334 22.84 19.69 -3.19
CA ILE A 334 22.93 19.70 -1.73
C ILE A 334 22.99 18.28 -1.13
N PHE A 335 22.35 17.30 -1.76
CA PHE A 335 22.36 15.90 -1.33
C PHE A 335 23.51 15.10 -1.92
N GLN A 336 24.25 15.64 -2.90
CA GLN A 336 25.41 14.97 -3.50
C GLN A 336 26.42 14.48 -2.45
N PRO A 337 26.79 15.28 -1.41
CA PRO A 337 27.69 14.80 -0.37
C PRO A 337 27.12 13.62 0.43
N LEU A 338 25.80 13.55 0.64
CA LEU A 338 25.17 12.40 1.32
C LEU A 338 25.21 11.17 0.44
N TYR A 339 24.91 11.35 -0.85
CA TYR A 339 24.98 10.26 -1.83
C TYR A 339 26.40 9.70 -1.93
N ASP A 340 27.40 10.55 -2.13
CA ASP A 340 28.80 10.14 -2.21
C ASP A 340 29.29 9.50 -0.91
N ARG A 341 28.82 10.02 0.23
CA ARG A 341 29.23 9.54 1.55
C ARG A 341 28.61 8.20 1.90
N TYR A 342 27.34 7.94 1.59
CA TYR A 342 26.60 6.80 2.10
C TYR A 342 26.25 5.74 1.04
N LEU A 343 26.36 6.06 -0.25
CA LEU A 343 25.82 5.23 -1.34
C LEU A 343 26.77 5.01 -2.51
N GLN A 344 27.69 5.94 -2.78
CA GLN A 344 28.80 5.63 -3.66
C GLN A 344 29.67 4.58 -2.96
N GLU A 345 30.05 3.51 -3.67
CA GLU A 345 31.00 2.52 -3.18
C GLU A 345 32.24 3.25 -2.67
N ARG A 346 32.31 3.44 -1.35
CA ARG A 346 33.53 3.95 -0.75
C ARG A 346 34.57 2.87 -1.02
N LYS A 347 35.63 3.23 -1.74
CA LYS A 347 36.81 2.38 -1.83
C LYS A 347 37.24 2.02 -0.42
N THR A 348 37.11 0.75 -0.09
CA THR A 348 37.63 0.21 1.16
C THR A 348 39.14 0.14 1.02
N VAL A 349 39.86 -0.04 2.13
CA VAL A 349 41.29 -0.37 2.02
C VAL A 349 41.48 -1.64 1.16
N ARG A 350 40.54 -2.59 1.27
CA ARG A 350 40.48 -3.82 0.47
C ARG A 350 40.34 -3.57 -1.03
N SER A 351 39.54 -2.57 -1.43
CA SER A 351 39.25 -2.22 -2.83
C SER A 351 40.08 -1.03 -3.37
N GLY A 352 41.25 -0.78 -2.77
CA GLY A 352 42.30 0.08 -3.34
C GLY A 352 42.47 1.46 -2.70
N ARG A 353 41.88 1.72 -1.53
CA ARG A 353 42.20 2.91 -0.72
C ARG A 353 43.51 2.67 0.05
N PRO A 354 44.49 3.59 0.02
CA PRO A 354 45.71 3.42 0.81
C PRO A 354 45.39 3.45 2.31
N GLN A 355 46.04 2.55 3.07
CA GLN A 355 46.01 2.60 4.53
C GLN A 355 46.79 3.84 5.00
N THR A 356 46.14 4.68 5.79
CA THR A 356 46.70 5.90 6.39
C THR A 356 46.67 5.84 7.91
N ASP A 357 47.48 6.65 8.60
CA ASP A 357 47.45 6.76 10.07
C ASP A 357 46.05 7.09 10.61
N ALA A 358 45.30 7.94 9.89
CA ALA A 358 43.93 8.28 10.23
C ALA A 358 43.00 7.06 10.13
N SER A 359 43.16 6.24 9.09
CA SER A 359 42.38 5.00 8.94
C SER A 359 42.73 3.96 10.01
N LEU A 360 44.02 3.81 10.35
CA LEU A 360 44.46 2.91 11.43
C LEU A 360 43.87 3.36 12.77
N LYS A 361 43.93 4.67 13.08
CA LYS A 361 43.32 5.23 14.30
C LYS A 361 41.81 4.99 14.36
N ALA A 362 41.11 5.16 13.23
CA ALA A 362 39.68 4.88 13.15
C ALA A 362 39.38 3.40 13.37
N LEU A 363 40.15 2.50 12.76
CA LEU A 363 40.05 1.06 12.96
C LEU A 363 40.27 0.68 14.43
N THR A 364 41.33 1.17 15.07
CA THR A 364 41.61 0.92 16.49
C THR A 364 40.47 1.39 17.39
N THR A 365 39.95 2.60 17.14
CA THR A 365 38.84 3.16 17.94
C THR A 365 37.58 2.31 17.81
N ALA A 366 37.27 1.84 16.60
CA ALA A 366 36.12 0.99 16.34
C ALA A 366 36.26 -0.41 16.97
N LEU A 367 37.46 -0.99 16.92
CA LEU A 367 37.75 -2.27 17.58
C LEU A 367 37.60 -2.17 19.09
N ASP A 368 38.14 -1.13 19.72
CA ASP A 368 38.00 -0.90 21.16
C ASP A 368 36.55 -0.75 21.60
N ALA A 369 35.72 -0.17 20.74
CA ALA A 369 34.30 0.03 21.02
C ALA A 369 33.48 -1.26 20.82
N LEU A 370 33.64 -1.95 19.69
CA LEU A 370 32.99 -3.24 19.44
C LEU A 370 33.39 -4.31 20.47
N ASN A 371 34.62 -4.27 20.96
CA ASN A 371 35.07 -5.20 22.00
C ASN A 371 34.37 -4.99 23.35
N LYS A 372 33.71 -3.86 23.58
CA LYS A 372 32.93 -3.54 24.79
C LYS A 372 31.44 -3.82 24.63
N GLU A 373 30.99 -4.18 23.43
CA GLU A 373 29.60 -4.47 23.16
C GLU A 373 29.17 -5.77 23.84
N THR A 374 27.88 -5.85 24.19
CA THR A 374 27.33 -6.95 25.01
C THR A 374 26.32 -7.82 24.26
N PHE A 375 25.94 -7.44 23.04
CA PHE A 375 25.04 -8.19 22.16
C PHE A 375 25.48 -8.08 20.69
N TYR A 376 25.01 -8.96 19.82
CA TYR A 376 25.14 -8.89 18.36
C TYR A 376 23.78 -8.58 17.73
N SER A 377 23.76 -7.79 16.66
CA SER A 377 22.53 -7.43 15.94
C SER A 377 22.69 -7.62 14.44
N GLU A 378 21.93 -8.58 13.88
CA GLU A 378 22.02 -8.96 12.47
C GLU A 378 21.28 -7.99 11.53
N GLU A 379 20.16 -7.39 11.95
CA GLU A 379 19.22 -6.66 11.06
C GLU A 379 19.18 -5.15 11.31
N GLU A 380 19.54 -4.28 10.35
CA GLU A 380 19.59 -2.78 10.43
C GLU A 380 18.31 -2.05 10.92
N LYS A 381 17.17 -2.72 11.07
CA LYS A 381 15.87 -2.07 11.32
C LYS A 381 15.63 -1.68 12.79
N VAL A 382 15.16 -0.46 13.01
CA VAL A 382 14.66 0.03 14.30
C VAL A 382 13.13 -0.04 14.30
N GLY A 383 12.48 -0.46 15.40
CA GLY A 383 11.02 -0.34 15.54
C GLY A 383 10.29 -0.96 16.74
N SER A 384 10.89 -1.78 17.62
CA SER A 384 10.28 -2.19 18.93
C SER A 384 11.13 -3.19 19.72
N PRO A 385 10.90 -3.38 21.05
CA PRO A 385 10.92 -2.39 22.12
C PRO A 385 12.30 -2.34 22.82
N ASN A 386 12.67 -1.13 23.26
CA ASN A 386 13.84 -0.77 24.08
C ASN A 386 15.23 -0.84 23.44
N GLY A 387 15.73 0.33 23.03
CA GLY A 387 17.06 0.79 23.43
C GLY A 387 18.29 0.35 22.61
N TYR A 388 18.19 -0.62 21.71
CA TYR A 388 19.37 -1.22 21.10
C TYR A 388 19.51 -0.97 19.60
N ARG A 389 19.75 0.29 19.20
CA ARG A 389 20.61 0.52 18.04
C ARG A 389 21.30 1.88 18.03
N LEU A 390 22.60 1.85 17.69
CA LEU A 390 23.24 2.63 16.60
C LEU A 390 24.79 2.51 16.62
N MET A 391 25.41 2.23 17.76
CA MET A 391 26.88 2.29 17.86
C MET A 391 27.61 1.14 17.14
N GLN A 392 27.10 -0.10 17.20
CA GLN A 392 27.78 -1.24 16.54
C GLN A 392 27.93 -1.07 15.04
N PHE A 393 26.95 -0.44 14.37
CA PHE A 393 26.98 -0.26 12.92
C PHE A 393 28.00 0.80 12.51
N ASP A 394 28.11 1.91 13.25
CA ASP A 394 29.13 2.92 12.99
C ASP A 394 30.56 2.36 13.17
N TYR A 395 30.75 1.50 14.18
CA TYR A 395 32.02 0.82 14.39
C TYR A 395 32.26 -0.28 13.36
N ALA A 396 31.25 -1.07 12.99
CA ALA A 396 31.35 -2.08 11.94
C ALA A 396 31.66 -1.46 10.57
N ASP A 397 31.05 -0.32 10.23
CA ASP A 397 31.39 0.46 9.04
C ASP A 397 32.85 0.94 9.12
N SER A 398 33.31 1.36 10.30
CA SER A 398 34.71 1.73 10.49
C SER A 398 35.66 0.54 10.28
N LEU A 399 35.29 -0.68 10.68
CA LEU A 399 36.02 -1.90 10.31
C LEU A 399 35.98 -2.10 8.78
N ARG A 400 34.80 -2.05 8.17
CA ARG A 400 34.56 -2.28 6.75
C ARG A 400 35.41 -1.40 5.83
N TYR A 401 35.54 -0.13 6.17
CA TYR A 401 36.22 0.86 5.32
C TYR A 401 37.70 1.06 5.64
N ASN A 402 38.16 0.69 6.84
CA ASN A 402 39.54 0.98 7.28
C ASN A 402 40.39 -0.27 7.54
N ALA A 403 39.82 -1.48 7.54
CA ALA A 403 40.60 -2.71 7.66
C ALA A 403 41.00 -3.29 6.29
N THR A 404 42.20 -3.87 6.21
CA THR A 404 42.58 -4.80 5.14
C THR A 404 41.87 -6.14 5.33
N SER A 405 41.85 -6.97 4.27
CA SER A 405 41.33 -8.34 4.37
C SER A 405 42.08 -9.17 5.40
N ASP A 406 43.41 -9.02 5.48
CA ASP A 406 44.23 -9.74 6.46
C ASP A 406 43.92 -9.33 7.89
N GLN A 407 43.71 -8.03 8.13
CA GLN A 407 43.31 -7.52 9.44
C GLN A 407 41.93 -8.05 9.84
N LEU A 408 40.97 -8.09 8.91
CA LEU A 408 39.65 -8.66 9.21
C LEU A 408 39.73 -10.16 9.52
N VAL A 409 40.59 -10.91 8.82
CA VAL A 409 40.82 -12.34 9.11
C VAL A 409 41.40 -12.51 10.51
N GLU A 410 42.41 -11.72 10.87
CA GLU A 410 43.00 -11.72 12.21
C GLU A 410 41.96 -11.36 13.28
N ILE A 411 41.14 -10.33 13.06
CA ILE A 411 40.08 -9.92 13.97
C ILE A 411 39.05 -11.03 14.14
N ALA A 412 38.60 -11.67 13.06
CA ALA A 412 37.61 -12.75 13.09
C ALA A 412 38.11 -13.99 13.85
N GLN A 413 39.42 -14.23 13.85
CA GLN A 413 40.03 -15.39 14.50
C GLN A 413 40.44 -15.14 15.96
N THR A 414 40.93 -13.94 16.27
CA THR A 414 41.67 -13.69 17.52
C THR A 414 41.05 -12.65 18.44
N SER A 415 40.07 -11.86 17.97
CA SER A 415 39.47 -10.83 18.82
C SER A 415 38.85 -11.43 20.09
N PRO A 416 39.06 -10.81 21.27
CA PRO A 416 38.50 -11.30 22.53
C PRO A 416 36.96 -11.22 22.56
N SER A 417 36.37 -10.35 21.74
CA SER A 417 34.91 -10.21 21.63
C SER A 417 34.36 -11.02 20.48
N ARG A 418 33.43 -11.94 20.81
CA ARG A 418 32.67 -12.72 19.83
C ARG A 418 31.81 -11.84 18.92
N ILE A 419 31.32 -10.71 19.42
CA ILE A 419 30.55 -9.74 18.64
C ILE A 419 31.44 -9.12 17.56
N THR A 420 32.65 -8.69 17.94
CA THR A 420 33.64 -8.15 16.98
C THR A 420 34.03 -9.22 15.94
N ARG A 421 34.18 -10.48 16.36
CA ARG A 421 34.46 -11.60 15.43
C ARG A 421 33.33 -11.81 14.41
N LEU A 422 32.07 -11.75 14.84
CA LEU A 422 30.91 -11.86 13.95
C LEU A 422 30.84 -10.71 12.94
N TRP A 423 31.12 -9.48 13.38
CA TRP A 423 31.20 -8.32 12.49
C TRP A 423 32.31 -8.45 11.44
N ALA A 424 33.50 -8.85 11.86
CA ALA A 424 34.61 -9.08 10.93
C ALA A 424 34.29 -10.19 9.92
N LEU A 425 33.67 -11.28 10.36
CA LEU A 425 33.21 -12.35 9.47
C LEU A 425 32.15 -11.86 8.48
N LYS A 426 31.13 -11.13 8.93
CA LYS A 426 30.07 -10.57 8.08
C LYS A 426 30.65 -9.69 6.97
N ILE A 427 31.63 -8.86 7.31
CA ILE A 427 32.32 -7.98 6.35
C ILE A 427 33.20 -8.79 5.38
N LEU A 428 33.84 -9.87 5.86
CA LEU A 428 34.63 -10.77 5.01
C LEU A 428 33.78 -11.55 4.02
N THR A 429 32.52 -11.85 4.33
CA THR A 429 31.61 -12.58 3.44
C THR A 429 31.06 -11.74 2.30
N GLU A 430 31.23 -10.41 2.33
CA GLU A 430 30.79 -9.49 1.25
C GLU A 430 31.56 -9.67 -0.06
N GLU A 431 32.80 -10.17 0.02
CA GLU A 431 33.66 -10.42 -1.13
C GLU A 431 34.26 -11.82 -1.01
N ARG A 432 34.78 -12.37 -2.11
CA ARG A 432 35.44 -13.68 -2.08
C ARG A 432 36.65 -13.64 -1.14
N ASN A 433 36.67 -14.53 -0.14
CA ASN A 433 37.80 -14.68 0.76
C ASN A 433 38.07 -16.16 1.11
N ASP A 434 39.29 -16.62 0.79
CA ASP A 434 39.67 -18.03 0.95
C ASP A 434 39.86 -18.43 2.44
N ASN A 435 39.94 -17.46 3.37
CA ASN A 435 40.14 -17.73 4.79
C ASN A 435 38.84 -18.02 5.56
N ILE A 436 37.67 -17.83 4.94
CA ILE A 436 36.36 -18.06 5.60
C ILE A 436 36.27 -19.48 6.15
N PHE A 437 36.71 -20.49 5.38
CA PHE A 437 36.66 -21.89 5.81
C PHE A 437 37.42 -22.12 7.13
N ASN A 438 38.60 -21.52 7.29
CA ASN A 438 39.41 -21.66 8.49
C ASN A 438 38.75 -20.97 9.70
N ILE A 439 38.09 -19.84 9.49
CA ILE A 439 37.32 -19.13 10.53
C ILE A 439 36.16 -20.01 11.02
N LEU A 440 35.37 -20.58 10.09
CA LEU A 440 34.26 -21.47 10.41
C LEU A 440 34.75 -22.72 11.16
N LYS A 441 35.82 -23.36 10.67
CA LYS A 441 36.42 -24.54 11.29
C LYS A 441 36.91 -24.27 12.71
N GLN A 442 37.48 -23.10 12.98
CA GLN A 442 37.91 -22.73 14.33
C GLN A 442 36.72 -22.49 15.27
N ALA A 443 35.62 -21.94 14.75
CA ALA A 443 34.43 -21.61 15.53
C ALA A 443 33.57 -22.83 15.88
N ILE A 444 33.68 -23.95 15.15
CA ILE A 444 32.74 -25.07 15.23
C ILE A 444 32.48 -25.60 16.65
N ASN A 445 33.53 -25.64 17.47
CA ASN A 445 33.48 -26.16 18.85
C ASN A 445 33.27 -25.06 19.90
N ASP A 446 33.16 -23.80 19.52
CA ASP A 446 32.94 -22.69 20.46
C ASP A 446 31.43 -22.52 20.73
N THR A 447 30.97 -23.21 21.77
CA THR A 447 29.57 -23.22 22.22
C THR A 447 29.23 -22.07 23.17
N THR A 448 30.16 -21.12 23.37
CA THR A 448 29.95 -20.00 24.30
C THR A 448 28.78 -19.14 23.81
N SER A 449 27.88 -18.79 24.72
CA SER A 449 26.70 -18.00 24.37
C SER A 449 27.06 -16.57 23.97
N VAL A 450 26.43 -16.11 22.91
CA VAL A 450 26.39 -14.72 22.45
C VAL A 450 24.95 -14.24 22.58
N ASN A 451 24.78 -13.07 23.19
CA ASN A 451 23.51 -12.39 23.24
C ASN A 451 23.20 -11.84 21.84
N ASN A 452 22.12 -12.29 21.22
CA ASN A 452 21.62 -11.83 19.94
C ASN A 452 20.32 -11.08 20.12
N ILE A 453 20.10 -10.03 19.33
CA ILE A 453 18.83 -9.32 19.31
C ILE A 453 18.14 -9.54 17.97
N PHE A 454 16.95 -10.15 18.01
CA PHE A 454 16.09 -10.39 16.84
C PHE A 454 14.87 -9.47 16.84
N ARG A 455 14.34 -9.20 15.63
CA ARG A 455 13.19 -8.31 15.37
C ARG A 455 11.92 -8.67 16.15
N PHE A 456 11.73 -9.93 16.55
CA PHE A 456 10.48 -10.42 17.14
C PHE A 456 10.64 -11.08 18.52
N GLU A 457 11.87 -11.32 19.01
CA GLU A 457 12.10 -12.20 20.17
C GLU A 457 12.90 -11.56 21.32
N GLY A 458 13.39 -10.33 21.17
CA GLY A 458 14.23 -9.67 22.19
C GLY A 458 15.66 -10.25 22.21
N GLU A 459 16.33 -10.15 23.36
CA GLU A 459 17.70 -10.67 23.56
C GLU A 459 17.67 -12.19 23.80
N VAL A 460 18.22 -12.95 22.85
CA VAL A 460 18.30 -14.42 22.88
C VAL A 460 19.76 -14.86 22.96
N LYS A 461 20.06 -15.78 23.88
CA LYS A 461 21.40 -16.38 23.98
C LYS A 461 21.56 -17.50 22.96
N ILE A 462 22.46 -17.31 22.00
CA ILE A 462 22.76 -18.29 20.95
C ILE A 462 24.23 -18.70 21.04
N PRO A 463 24.57 -19.99 20.91
CA PRO A 463 25.96 -20.43 20.81
C PRO A 463 26.73 -19.71 19.69
N PHE A 464 27.99 -19.33 19.96
CA PHE A 464 28.80 -18.59 18.99
C PHE A 464 28.98 -19.32 17.66
N ASN A 465 29.21 -20.63 17.71
CA ASN A 465 29.28 -21.47 16.52
C ASN A 465 28.02 -21.32 15.64
N HIS A 466 26.82 -21.34 16.24
CA HIS A 466 25.56 -21.15 15.51
C HIS A 466 25.47 -19.75 14.88
N CYS A 467 25.89 -18.70 15.59
CA CYS A 467 25.92 -17.33 15.06
C CYS A 467 26.86 -17.21 13.85
N VAL A 468 28.04 -17.82 13.95
CA VAL A 468 29.06 -17.80 12.89
C VAL A 468 28.54 -18.45 11.60
N PHE A 469 27.85 -19.60 11.71
CA PHE A 469 27.24 -20.24 10.55
C PHE A 469 26.04 -19.46 10.02
N SER A 470 25.19 -18.89 10.88
CA SER A 470 24.10 -18.00 10.47
C SER A 470 24.61 -16.85 9.60
N VAL A 471 25.64 -16.14 10.07
CA VAL A 471 26.27 -15.03 9.34
C VAL A 471 26.81 -15.48 7.97
N TYR A 472 27.47 -16.65 7.90
CA TYR A 472 27.95 -17.18 6.62
C TYR A 472 26.81 -17.46 5.64
N TYR A 473 25.81 -18.24 6.05
CA TYR A 473 24.72 -18.66 5.16
C TYR A 473 23.79 -17.51 4.76
N HIS A 474 23.67 -16.46 5.56
CA HIS A 474 22.88 -15.28 5.21
C HIS A 474 23.54 -14.35 4.18
N ASN A 475 24.87 -14.29 4.13
CA ASN A 475 25.60 -13.27 3.36
C ASN A 475 26.30 -13.82 2.11
N VAL A 476 26.33 -15.14 1.93
CA VAL A 476 26.96 -15.77 0.77
C VAL A 476 25.92 -16.09 -0.30
N ASP A 477 26.04 -15.41 -1.44
CA ASP A 477 25.22 -15.63 -2.63
C ASP A 477 25.45 -17.03 -3.23
N GLU A 478 24.47 -17.58 -3.96
CA GLU A 478 24.51 -18.97 -4.43
C GLU A 478 25.66 -19.29 -5.41
N ASP A 479 26.31 -18.27 -5.96
CA ASP A 479 27.33 -18.33 -7.02
C ASP A 479 28.78 -18.60 -6.57
N GLN A 480 29.03 -18.99 -5.31
CA GLN A 480 30.38 -19.40 -4.88
C GLN A 480 30.89 -20.67 -5.60
N PRO A 481 32.22 -20.82 -5.78
CA PRO A 481 32.80 -22.03 -6.36
C PRO A 481 32.38 -23.29 -5.60
N THR A 482 31.84 -24.26 -6.32
CA THR A 482 31.19 -25.48 -5.79
C THR A 482 32.05 -26.24 -4.76
N GLN A 483 33.38 -26.15 -4.85
CA GLN A 483 34.31 -26.85 -3.95
C GLN A 483 34.41 -26.26 -2.54
N GLN A 484 34.39 -24.93 -2.39
CA GLN A 484 34.50 -24.30 -1.06
C GLN A 484 33.18 -24.46 -0.30
N ARG A 485 32.05 -24.30 -0.99
CA ARG A 485 30.71 -24.54 -0.44
C ARG A 485 30.54 -26.00 -0.03
N ALA A 486 30.95 -26.95 -0.88
CA ALA A 486 30.91 -28.38 -0.54
C ALA A 486 31.76 -28.73 0.70
N ALA A 487 32.93 -28.10 0.88
CA ALA A 487 33.76 -28.29 2.07
C ALA A 487 33.11 -27.73 3.34
N ILE A 488 32.42 -26.58 3.24
CA ILE A 488 31.69 -25.95 4.36
C ILE A 488 30.42 -26.74 4.70
N ASP A 489 29.68 -27.19 3.69
CA ASP A 489 28.51 -28.04 3.89
C ASP A 489 28.90 -29.39 4.50
N SER A 490 30.07 -29.94 4.12
CA SER A 490 30.63 -31.13 4.76
C SER A 490 30.98 -30.88 6.23
N LEU A 491 31.62 -29.75 6.53
CA LEU A 491 31.93 -29.33 7.91
C LEU A 491 30.65 -29.22 8.75
N MET A 492 29.58 -28.62 8.20
CA MET A 492 28.28 -28.53 8.87
C MET A 492 27.65 -29.90 9.10
N PHE A 493 27.61 -30.74 8.07
CA PHE A 493 26.89 -32.02 8.12
C PHE A 493 27.62 -33.08 8.95
N PHE A 494 28.95 -33.12 8.90
CA PHE A 494 29.74 -34.14 9.59
C PHE A 494 30.23 -33.72 10.96
N ASP A 495 30.56 -32.44 11.17
CA ASP A 495 31.25 -32.01 12.39
C ASP A 495 30.39 -31.12 13.31
N TYR A 496 29.36 -30.42 12.80
CA TYR A 496 28.49 -29.53 13.60
C TYR A 496 27.16 -30.16 14.01
N MET A 497 26.54 -30.96 13.14
CA MET A 497 25.23 -31.58 13.39
C MET A 497 25.28 -32.88 14.22
N GLN A 498 26.47 -33.31 14.64
CA GLN A 498 26.68 -34.39 15.62
C GLN A 498 26.52 -33.86 17.05
#